data_AF-X6LL99-F1
#
_entry.id   AF-X6LL99-F1
#
_cell.length_a   1.000
_cell.length_b   1.000
_cell.length_c   1.000
_cell.angle_alpha   90.00
_cell.angle_beta   90.00
_cell.angle_gamma   90.00
#
_symmetry.space_group_name_H-M   'P 1'
#
loop_
_entity.id
_entity.type
_entity.pdbx_description
1 polymer ?
#
loop_
_entity_poly.entity_id
_entity_poly.type
_entity_poly.pdbx_seq_one_letter_code
_entity_poly.pdbx_strand_id
1 'polypeptide(L)'
;MTTRVVDRFVRCYFTFIQRQLQWLMACIVEHTDSTSTLTLNREWSKVEWIENVEQLSSRLDEIKSWRQDHPTIFERFGKSTTEEDVRRKLQLIWLHLVDELARLARCANAKPFKRKLAIVKFLTALDEFVKPNYHFRDPFFKFQDKLYGRPLVDPEHIVQAIEAHHYSEVAFQMAKLGNNINNNNNNNNNNNNNNNNNADEDEDDAQNRYVLERVKNSLTRSLTQLAKKTWVNTLLLGDNDTDVDLNHVIALEERLRWIDEAKHYVLHKFVDSNVQPDIEKLHANIKDVIAKWMLRMLHAVDTAVISCNFYEAENKVKFLRKIVVILGEYQCEQIHCDNDTNVNVNASGDDDKVDSIKEKNITDMIIRRIDNFGKQIEDTLNTIVTQYKAVKLSGSQFNPYYYSSSLHATPKELYAKLNKAIEKITDALHYRSAWRDIEDDITKKVRDQLIQARKIMYSNLRESASSIRLCDSVLTCLPEHMQSMLKDEIAQCRQDIKHELDIFVFSPLLIIKFCLFIVTIVITLCASFSFVYYSLIFALLFFENCCSRKCQKNLENTVNILLRLFLEERAMVFKKNKIKLLNNLN
;
A
#
# COMPACT_ATOMS: atom_id res chain seq x y z
N MET A 1 24.86 -31.26 104.34
CA MET A 1 25.02 -32.35 103.34
C MET A 1 24.32 -32.05 101.99
N THR A 2 23.94 -30.79 101.72
CA THR A 2 23.03 -30.41 100.61
C THR A 2 23.72 -29.81 99.38
N THR A 3 24.91 -29.20 99.51
CA THR A 3 25.60 -28.50 98.40
C THR A 3 26.25 -29.44 97.38
N ARG A 4 26.75 -30.61 97.79
CA ARG A 4 27.36 -31.60 96.88
C ARG A 4 26.35 -32.27 95.95
N VAL A 5 25.11 -32.46 96.41
CA VAL A 5 24.04 -33.08 95.61
C VAL A 5 23.59 -32.13 94.52
N VAL A 6 23.38 -30.85 94.84
CA VAL A 6 23.02 -29.82 93.86
C VAL A 6 24.16 -29.59 92.86
N ASP A 7 25.42 -29.57 93.32
CA ASP A 7 26.59 -29.47 92.41
C ASP A 7 26.62 -30.61 91.39
N ARG A 8 26.42 -31.85 91.85
CA ARG A 8 26.38 -33.02 90.98
C ARG A 8 25.20 -32.98 90.00
N PHE A 9 24.02 -32.58 90.45
CA PHE A 9 22.83 -32.47 89.61
C PHE A 9 23.04 -31.46 88.46
N VAL A 10 23.50 -30.25 88.80
CA VAL A 10 23.76 -29.19 87.82
C VAL A 10 24.80 -29.63 86.78
N ARG A 11 25.89 -30.30 87.20
CA ARG A 11 26.88 -30.85 86.26
C ARG A 11 26.29 -31.92 85.33
N CYS A 12 25.49 -32.84 85.86
CA CYS A 12 24.84 -33.87 85.05
C CYS A 12 23.86 -33.25 84.03
N TYR A 13 23.08 -32.25 84.45
CA TYR A 13 22.12 -31.56 83.61
C TYR A 13 22.80 -30.78 82.47
N PHE A 14 23.90 -30.08 82.77
CA PHE A 14 24.70 -29.43 81.73
C PHE A 14 25.37 -30.43 80.78
N THR A 15 25.90 -31.54 81.30
CA THR A 15 26.46 -32.62 80.47
C THR A 15 25.40 -33.15 79.49
N PHE A 16 24.16 -33.25 79.94
CA PHE A 16 23.04 -33.69 79.11
C PHE A 16 22.70 -32.68 77.99
N ILE A 17 22.64 -31.38 78.30
CA ILE A 17 22.43 -30.33 77.29
C ILE A 17 23.59 -30.25 76.31
N GLN A 18 24.83 -30.40 76.79
CA GLN A 18 26.00 -30.48 75.93
C GLN A 18 25.91 -31.65 74.95
N ARG A 19 25.39 -32.81 75.38
CA ARG A 19 25.14 -33.95 74.50
C ARG A 19 24.07 -33.64 73.45
N GLN A 20 23.02 -32.91 73.80
CA GLN A 20 22.01 -32.47 72.82
C GLN A 20 22.55 -31.47 71.81
N LEU A 21 23.38 -30.52 72.24
CA LEU A 21 24.04 -29.58 71.32
C LEU A 21 25.05 -30.29 70.42
N GLN A 22 25.78 -31.28 70.95
CA GLN A 22 26.70 -32.08 70.17
C GLN A 22 25.96 -32.97 69.17
N TRP A 23 24.82 -33.53 69.55
CA TRP A 23 23.91 -34.23 68.65
C TRP A 23 23.40 -33.30 67.54
N LEU A 24 22.92 -32.12 67.89
CA LEU A 24 22.45 -31.10 66.95
C LEU A 24 23.55 -30.73 65.94
N MET A 25 24.78 -30.52 66.43
CA MET A 25 25.95 -30.25 65.61
C MET A 25 26.26 -31.43 64.67
N ALA A 26 26.21 -32.67 65.16
CA ALA A 26 26.43 -33.86 64.34
C ALA A 26 25.38 -33.97 63.22
N CYS A 27 24.10 -33.72 63.50
CA CYS A 27 23.05 -33.71 62.48
C CYS A 27 23.23 -32.61 61.42
N ILE A 28 23.86 -31.50 61.79
CA ILE A 28 24.19 -30.42 60.85
C ILE A 28 25.42 -30.80 60.01
N VAL A 29 26.41 -31.48 60.58
CA VAL A 29 27.65 -31.87 59.86
C VAL A 29 27.45 -33.13 59.01
N GLU A 30 26.74 -34.16 59.45
CA GLU A 30 26.50 -35.40 58.68
C GLU A 30 25.73 -35.18 57.36
N HIS A 31 25.14 -34.00 57.18
CA HIS A 31 24.47 -33.63 55.94
C HIS A 31 25.34 -32.78 54.99
N THR A 32 26.63 -32.58 55.28
CA THR A 32 27.57 -31.86 54.39
C THR A 32 28.36 -32.80 53.47
N ASP A 33 28.62 -34.04 53.92
CA ASP A 33 29.44 -35.02 53.19
C ASP A 33 28.60 -36.17 52.63
N SER A 34 28.21 -36.08 51.37
CA SER A 34 27.49 -37.14 50.65
C SER A 34 28.30 -38.43 50.43
N THR A 35 29.42 -38.63 51.14
CA THR A 35 30.37 -39.73 50.92
C THR A 35 30.76 -40.52 52.18
N SER A 36 30.32 -40.12 53.38
CA SER A 36 30.62 -40.89 54.59
C SER A 36 29.57 -41.98 54.86
N THR A 37 30.01 -43.24 54.78
CA THR A 37 29.28 -44.50 55.01
C THR A 37 28.88 -44.77 56.48
N LEU A 38 28.66 -43.73 57.28
CA LEU A 38 28.10 -43.89 58.63
C LEU A 38 26.57 -44.00 58.54
N THR A 39 26.08 -45.16 58.98
CA THR A 39 24.72 -45.69 58.91
C THR A 39 23.70 -44.93 59.77
N LEU A 40 23.48 -43.64 59.50
CA LEU A 40 22.33 -42.88 59.98
C LEU A 40 21.49 -42.41 58.79
N ASN A 41 20.99 -43.39 58.03
CA ASN A 41 20.13 -43.21 56.85
C ASN A 41 18.69 -42.76 57.21
N ARG A 42 18.47 -42.13 58.37
CA ARG A 42 17.15 -41.70 58.82
C ARG A 42 16.97 -40.23 58.43
N GLU A 43 16.13 -40.00 57.41
CA GLU A 43 15.59 -38.66 57.16
C GLU A 43 14.75 -38.26 58.37
N TRP A 44 15.29 -37.37 59.20
CA TRP A 44 14.56 -36.80 60.33
C TRP A 44 13.36 -36.00 59.82
N SER A 45 12.20 -36.31 60.38
CA SER A 45 10.98 -35.58 60.07
C SER A 45 11.05 -34.15 60.61
N LYS A 46 10.29 -33.24 59.98
CA LYS A 46 10.11 -31.86 60.44
C LYS A 46 9.67 -31.81 61.92
N VAL A 47 8.80 -32.74 62.32
CA VAL A 47 8.28 -32.87 63.69
C VAL A 47 9.38 -33.20 64.68
N GLU A 48 10.24 -34.20 64.39
CA GLU A 48 11.35 -34.55 65.28
C GLU A 48 12.35 -33.39 65.44
N TRP A 49 12.58 -32.59 64.40
CA TRP A 49 13.42 -31.39 64.49
C TRP A 49 12.81 -30.32 65.39
N ILE A 50 11.52 -30.04 65.22
CA ILE A 50 10.78 -29.07 66.04
C ILE A 50 10.85 -29.49 67.51
N GLU A 51 10.46 -30.72 67.83
CA GLU A 51 10.41 -31.23 69.19
C GLU A 51 11.78 -31.17 69.88
N ASN A 52 12.86 -31.50 69.18
CA ASN A 52 14.20 -31.46 69.74
C ASN A 52 14.72 -30.04 69.98
N VAL A 53 14.43 -29.10 69.07
CA VAL A 53 14.84 -27.70 69.23
C VAL A 53 14.01 -27.01 70.33
N GLU A 54 12.71 -27.27 70.40
CA GLU A 54 11.83 -26.77 71.47
C GLU A 54 12.25 -27.32 72.84
N GLN A 55 12.55 -28.63 72.91
CA GLN A 55 13.05 -29.25 74.13
C GLN A 55 14.40 -28.65 74.55
N LEU A 56 15.31 -28.39 73.61
CA LEU A 56 16.57 -27.73 73.91
C LEU A 56 16.35 -26.29 74.40
N SER A 57 15.47 -25.52 73.76
CA SER A 57 15.12 -24.16 74.19
C SER A 57 14.58 -24.14 75.62
N SER A 58 13.60 -25.01 75.90
CA SER A 58 12.97 -25.12 77.23
C SER A 58 14.00 -25.42 78.33
N ARG A 59 14.98 -26.27 78.03
CA ARG A 59 16.05 -26.62 78.98
C ARG A 59 17.06 -25.48 79.21
N LEU A 60 17.30 -24.67 78.18
CA LEU A 60 18.13 -23.47 78.32
C LEU A 60 17.41 -22.39 79.15
N ASP A 61 16.08 -22.27 79.00
CA ASP A 61 15.25 -21.42 79.86
C ASP A 61 15.24 -21.90 81.31
N GLU A 62 15.15 -23.21 81.55
CA GLU A 62 15.28 -23.79 82.90
C GLU A 62 16.61 -23.40 83.55
N ILE A 63 17.73 -23.49 82.82
CA ILE A 63 19.04 -23.05 83.33
C ILE A 63 19.03 -21.55 83.66
N LYS A 64 18.48 -20.73 82.76
CA LYS A 64 18.41 -19.27 82.92
C LYS A 64 17.61 -18.92 84.18
N SER A 65 16.49 -19.61 84.40
CA SER A 65 15.65 -19.49 85.60
C SER A 65 16.40 -19.92 86.86
N TRP A 66 17.00 -21.11 86.87
CA TRP A 66 17.79 -21.58 88.03
C TRP A 66 18.94 -20.65 88.38
N ARG A 67 19.57 -20.02 87.39
CA ARG A 67 20.62 -19.04 87.61
C ARG A 67 20.11 -17.77 88.31
N GLN A 68 18.91 -17.31 87.94
CA GLN A 68 18.26 -16.17 88.59
C GLN A 68 17.84 -16.50 90.02
N ASP A 69 17.27 -17.69 90.24
CA ASP A 69 16.76 -18.11 91.55
C ASP A 69 17.87 -18.49 92.54
N HIS A 70 19.02 -18.96 92.04
CA HIS A 70 20.09 -19.53 92.86
C HIS A 70 21.50 -18.99 92.52
N PRO A 71 21.73 -17.67 92.52
CA PRO A 71 22.98 -17.07 92.02
C PRO A 71 24.25 -17.58 92.75
N THR A 72 24.18 -17.79 94.07
CA THR A 72 25.30 -18.29 94.89
C THR A 72 25.71 -19.73 94.57
N ILE A 73 24.81 -20.54 94.01
CA ILE A 73 25.12 -21.89 93.53
C ILE A 73 25.92 -21.77 92.24
N PHE A 74 25.49 -20.90 91.31
CA PHE A 74 26.13 -20.69 90.02
C PHE A 74 27.50 -19.97 90.11
N GLU A 75 27.71 -19.09 91.11
CA GLU A 75 29.01 -18.47 91.37
C GLU A 75 30.13 -19.49 91.64
N ARG A 76 29.80 -20.66 92.22
CA ARG A 76 30.77 -21.73 92.52
C ARG A 76 31.25 -22.47 91.28
N PHE A 77 30.55 -22.35 90.15
CA PHE A 77 30.91 -23.01 88.90
C PHE A 77 31.91 -22.23 88.03
N GLY A 78 32.44 -21.10 88.54
CA GLY A 78 33.43 -20.26 87.87
C GLY A 78 32.85 -19.46 86.69
N LYS A 79 33.45 -18.30 86.36
CA LYS A 79 33.00 -17.48 85.21
C LYS A 79 33.11 -18.18 83.85
N SER A 80 33.87 -19.27 83.76
CA SER A 80 33.92 -20.16 82.57
C SER A 80 32.77 -21.19 82.57
N THR A 81 31.67 -20.86 83.23
CA THR A 81 30.45 -21.66 83.38
C THR A 81 30.00 -22.29 82.07
N THR A 82 29.45 -23.49 82.20
CA THR A 82 28.72 -24.29 81.22
C THR A 82 27.79 -23.51 80.27
N GLU A 83 27.26 -22.34 80.65
CA GLU A 83 26.53 -21.44 79.75
C GLU A 83 27.39 -20.82 78.64
N GLU A 84 28.63 -20.41 78.96
CA GLU A 84 29.56 -19.90 77.94
C GLU A 84 29.99 -21.01 76.98
N ASP A 85 30.08 -22.26 77.45
CA ASP A 85 30.30 -23.42 76.58
C ASP A 85 29.11 -23.68 75.66
N VAL A 86 27.87 -23.61 76.19
CA VAL A 86 26.64 -23.68 75.38
C VAL A 86 26.63 -22.59 74.30
N ARG A 87 26.91 -21.35 74.70
CA ARG A 87 26.95 -20.19 73.78
C ARG A 87 28.00 -20.36 72.69
N ARG A 88 29.21 -20.84 73.03
CA ARG A 88 30.26 -21.15 72.04
C ARG A 88 29.84 -22.27 71.08
N LYS A 89 29.17 -23.30 71.58
CA LYS A 89 28.66 -24.39 70.73
C LYS A 89 27.58 -23.93 69.77
N LEU A 90 26.65 -23.09 70.22
CA LEU A 90 25.65 -22.47 69.34
C LEU A 90 26.29 -21.56 68.29
N GLN A 91 27.33 -20.80 68.65
CA GLN A 91 28.11 -20.01 67.68
C GLN A 91 28.80 -20.87 66.63
N LEU A 92 29.38 -22.00 67.03
CA LEU A 92 29.97 -22.95 66.08
C LEU A 92 28.91 -23.51 65.14
N ILE A 93 27.77 -23.94 65.68
CA ILE A 93 26.63 -24.41 64.89
C ILE A 93 26.20 -23.34 63.87
N TRP A 94 26.09 -22.09 64.29
CA TRP A 94 25.78 -20.96 63.41
C TRP A 94 26.80 -20.81 62.28
N LEU A 95 28.10 -20.76 62.61
CA LEU A 95 29.17 -20.61 61.61
C LEU A 95 29.14 -21.72 60.56
N HIS A 96 29.00 -22.97 61.00
CA HIS A 96 28.89 -24.12 60.11
C HIS A 96 27.65 -24.05 59.21
N LEU A 97 26.51 -23.62 59.73
CA LEU A 97 25.29 -23.45 58.93
C LEU A 97 25.44 -22.35 57.88
N VAL A 98 26.04 -21.21 58.23
CA VAL A 98 26.24 -20.10 57.30
C VAL A 98 27.18 -20.49 56.15
N ASP A 99 28.30 -21.14 56.46
CA ASP A 99 29.25 -21.62 55.46
C ASP A 99 28.60 -22.65 54.54
N GLU A 100 27.82 -23.56 55.11
CA GLU A 100 27.12 -24.60 54.35
C GLU A 100 26.02 -24.03 53.46
N LEU A 101 25.20 -23.10 53.97
CA LEU A 101 24.21 -22.39 53.16
C LEU A 101 24.87 -21.58 52.04
N ALA A 102 26.02 -20.95 52.30
CA ALA A 102 26.79 -20.25 51.28
C ALA A 102 27.37 -21.20 50.22
N ARG A 103 27.78 -22.42 50.62
CA ARG A 103 28.23 -23.47 49.71
C ARG A 103 27.08 -23.99 48.86
N LEU A 104 25.96 -24.38 49.49
CA LEU A 104 24.78 -24.91 48.81
C LEU A 104 24.13 -23.91 47.87
N ALA A 105 24.08 -22.63 48.25
CA ALA A 105 23.61 -21.55 47.38
C ALA A 105 24.44 -21.41 46.09
N ARG A 106 25.71 -21.85 46.09
CA ARG A 106 26.58 -21.87 44.89
C ARG A 106 26.42 -23.14 44.04
N CYS A 107 26.03 -24.26 44.64
CA CYS A 107 25.99 -25.56 43.98
C CYS A 107 24.68 -25.87 43.23
N ALA A 108 23.75 -24.92 43.08
CA ALA A 108 22.45 -25.04 42.39
C ALA A 108 21.55 -26.21 42.86
N ASN A 109 21.89 -26.92 43.94
CA ASN A 109 21.11 -28.05 44.43
C ASN A 109 20.04 -27.56 45.41
N ALA A 110 18.81 -27.39 44.89
CA ALA A 110 17.70 -26.80 45.64
C ALA A 110 17.27 -27.64 46.87
N LYS A 111 17.36 -28.98 46.81
CA LYS A 111 16.82 -29.86 47.85
C LYS A 111 17.62 -29.78 49.17
N PRO A 112 18.96 -29.96 49.19
CA PRO A 112 19.76 -29.78 50.41
C PRO A 112 19.70 -28.33 50.91
N PHE A 113 19.67 -27.35 50.00
CA PHE A 113 19.60 -25.93 50.37
C PHE A 113 18.29 -25.60 51.10
N LYS A 114 17.13 -26.02 50.57
CA LYS A 114 15.82 -25.87 51.23
C LYS A 114 15.79 -26.54 52.60
N ARG A 115 16.30 -27.77 52.70
CA ARG A 115 16.33 -28.53 53.96
C ARG A 115 17.19 -27.83 55.02
N LYS A 116 18.38 -27.36 54.65
CA LYS A 116 19.26 -26.62 55.57
C LYS A 116 18.65 -25.30 56.00
N LEU A 117 18.01 -24.59 55.08
CA LEU A 117 17.32 -23.34 55.40
C LEU A 117 16.16 -23.56 56.38
N ALA A 118 15.41 -24.66 56.24
CA ALA A 118 14.38 -25.05 57.20
C ALA A 118 14.94 -25.34 58.60
N ILE A 119 16.11 -25.99 58.70
CA ILE A 119 16.81 -26.18 59.99
C ILE A 119 17.17 -24.83 60.61
N VAL A 120 17.69 -23.88 59.81
CA VAL A 120 18.00 -22.52 60.32
C VAL A 120 16.75 -21.82 60.82
N LYS A 121 15.60 -21.98 60.14
CA LYS A 121 14.30 -21.46 60.60
C LYS A 121 13.96 -21.96 62.01
N PHE A 122 14.13 -23.25 62.29
CA PHE A 122 13.86 -23.79 63.64
C PHE A 122 14.84 -23.25 64.68
N LEU A 123 16.12 -23.14 64.33
CA LEU A 123 17.16 -22.65 65.25
C LEU A 123 17.00 -21.18 65.62
N THR A 124 16.17 -20.40 64.91
CA THR A 124 15.82 -19.02 65.33
C THR A 124 15.17 -18.96 66.72
N ALA A 125 14.57 -20.07 67.19
CA ALA A 125 14.08 -20.17 68.57
C ALA A 125 15.20 -20.05 69.62
N LEU A 126 16.46 -20.32 69.24
CA LEU A 126 17.62 -20.25 70.13
C LEU A 126 18.35 -18.90 70.09
N ASP A 127 17.82 -17.92 69.35
CA ASP A 127 18.46 -16.60 69.15
C ASP A 127 18.71 -15.85 70.47
N GLU A 128 17.86 -16.05 71.48
CA GLU A 128 18.03 -15.42 72.79
C GLU A 128 19.24 -15.93 73.60
N PHE A 129 19.79 -17.10 73.24
CA PHE A 129 20.91 -17.75 73.97
C PHE A 129 22.27 -17.53 73.30
N VAL A 130 22.30 -16.98 72.09
CA VAL A 130 23.52 -16.66 71.33
C VAL A 130 23.93 -15.19 71.51
N LYS A 131 25.12 -14.83 71.01
CA LYS A 131 25.52 -13.41 70.98
C LYS A 131 24.77 -12.70 69.85
N PRO A 132 24.53 -11.37 69.96
CA PRO A 132 23.81 -10.59 68.95
C PRO A 132 24.30 -10.77 67.51
N ASN A 133 25.59 -11.04 67.30
CA ASN A 133 26.19 -11.21 65.96
C ASN A 133 26.00 -12.63 65.37
N TYR A 134 25.30 -13.51 66.06
CA TYR A 134 25.14 -14.93 65.70
C TYR A 134 23.68 -15.37 65.76
N HIS A 135 22.73 -14.46 65.57
CA HIS A 135 21.33 -14.83 65.46
C HIS A 135 21.13 -15.69 64.21
N PHE A 136 20.52 -16.87 64.34
CA PHE A 136 20.14 -17.77 63.25
C PHE A 136 19.11 -17.12 62.32
N ARG A 137 18.36 -16.12 62.81
CA ARG A 137 17.46 -15.31 61.98
C ARG A 137 18.17 -14.54 60.87
N ASP A 138 19.39 -14.08 61.09
CA ASP A 138 20.15 -13.30 60.09
C ASP A 138 20.47 -14.11 58.82
N PRO A 139 21.09 -15.32 58.90
CA PRO A 139 21.28 -16.15 57.73
C PRO A 139 19.97 -16.69 57.17
N PHE A 140 18.95 -16.95 58.00
CA PHE A 140 17.64 -17.35 57.49
C PHE A 140 17.12 -16.31 56.49
N PHE A 141 17.01 -15.03 56.85
CA PHE A 141 16.55 -13.99 55.93
C PHE A 141 17.49 -13.80 54.74
N LYS A 142 18.80 -13.73 54.97
CA LYS A 142 19.81 -13.55 53.91
C LYS A 142 19.74 -14.62 52.82
N PHE A 143 19.46 -15.87 53.19
CA PHE A 143 19.40 -16.99 52.26
C PHE A 143 17.99 -17.33 51.80
N GLN A 144 16.94 -16.93 52.54
CA GLN A 144 15.55 -16.99 52.12
C GLN A 144 15.32 -16.11 50.88
N ASP A 145 15.87 -14.91 50.83
CA ASP A 145 15.77 -14.04 49.64
C ASP A 145 16.40 -14.67 48.38
N LYS A 146 17.42 -15.52 48.55
CA LYS A 146 18.02 -16.26 47.43
C LYS A 146 17.17 -17.44 46.97
N LEU A 147 16.27 -17.93 47.82
CA LEU A 147 15.43 -19.11 47.58
C LEU A 147 14.02 -18.70 47.10
N TYR A 148 13.48 -17.62 47.66
CA TYR A 148 12.10 -17.14 47.45
C TYR A 148 12.03 -15.69 46.90
N GLY A 149 13.11 -14.90 46.99
CA GLY A 149 13.11 -13.46 46.72
C GLY A 149 13.24 -13.04 45.25
N ARG A 150 13.01 -13.94 44.28
CA ARG A 150 12.74 -13.53 42.90
C ARG A 150 11.61 -14.36 42.31
N PRO A 151 10.49 -13.76 41.86
CA PRO A 151 9.84 -14.32 40.69
C PRO A 151 10.92 -14.35 39.61
N LEU A 152 11.28 -15.54 39.11
CA LEU A 152 12.33 -15.68 38.09
C LEU A 152 11.99 -14.94 36.78
N VAL A 153 10.77 -14.38 36.71
CA VAL A 153 10.18 -13.61 35.63
C VAL A 153 9.34 -12.50 36.25
N ASP A 154 9.71 -11.24 36.03
CA ASP A 154 8.91 -10.09 36.42
C ASP A 154 7.66 -10.02 35.52
N PRO A 155 6.43 -10.15 36.07
CA PRO A 155 5.22 -10.11 35.25
C PRO A 155 5.03 -8.76 34.55
N GLU A 156 5.53 -7.67 35.12
CA GLU A 156 5.43 -6.34 34.53
C GLU A 156 6.23 -6.27 33.23
N HIS A 157 7.41 -6.91 33.19
CA HIS A 157 8.20 -7.02 31.97
C HIS A 157 7.46 -7.79 30.87
N ILE A 158 6.71 -8.84 31.21
CA ILE A 158 5.91 -9.57 30.21
C ILE A 158 4.75 -8.71 29.71
N VAL A 159 4.08 -7.99 30.60
CA VAL A 159 2.98 -7.08 30.22
C VAL A 159 3.49 -5.96 29.31
N GLN A 160 4.64 -5.37 29.62
CA GLN A 160 5.28 -4.38 28.75
C GLN A 160 5.66 -4.97 27.39
N ALA A 161 6.15 -6.21 27.35
CA ALA A 161 6.43 -6.90 26.09
C ALA A 161 5.14 -7.18 25.27
N ILE A 162 4.01 -7.46 25.93
CA ILE A 162 2.69 -7.59 25.29
C ILE A 162 2.25 -6.25 24.67
N GLU A 163 2.41 -5.15 25.41
CA GLU A 163 2.08 -3.80 24.94
C GLU A 163 2.97 -3.34 23.78
N ALA A 164 4.24 -3.75 23.78
CA ALA A 164 5.20 -3.51 22.70
C ALA A 164 5.11 -4.52 21.54
N HIS A 165 4.15 -5.46 21.58
CA HIS A 165 3.95 -6.50 20.55
C HIS A 165 5.17 -7.42 20.32
N HIS A 166 6.03 -7.62 21.32
CA HIS A 166 7.20 -8.51 21.23
C HIS A 166 6.81 -9.97 21.54
N TYR A 167 5.99 -10.60 20.69
CA TYR A 167 5.35 -11.88 21.02
C TYR A 167 6.30 -13.07 21.16
N SER A 168 7.47 -13.05 20.52
CA SER A 168 8.51 -14.07 20.71
C SER A 168 9.08 -14.05 22.13
N GLU A 169 9.35 -12.87 22.67
CA GLU A 169 9.79 -12.65 24.06
C GLU A 169 8.69 -13.03 25.04
N VAL A 170 7.44 -12.64 24.77
CA VAL A 170 6.28 -13.05 25.58
C VAL A 170 6.18 -14.57 25.65
N ALA A 171 6.28 -15.26 24.51
CA ALA A 171 6.24 -16.72 24.46
C ALA A 171 7.37 -17.36 25.28
N PHE A 172 8.59 -16.83 25.18
CA PHE A 172 9.75 -17.32 25.93
C PHE A 172 9.54 -17.17 27.44
N GLN A 173 9.13 -15.98 27.90
CA GLN A 173 8.93 -15.71 29.33
C GLN A 173 7.73 -16.47 29.91
N MET A 174 6.64 -16.59 29.16
CA MET A 174 5.48 -17.38 29.59
C MET A 174 5.80 -18.88 29.65
N ALA A 175 6.59 -19.41 28.72
CA ALA A 175 7.04 -20.80 28.77
C ALA A 175 7.95 -21.05 29.98
N LYS A 176 8.85 -20.11 30.30
CA LYS A 176 9.69 -20.16 31.50
C LYS A 176 8.85 -20.15 32.78
N LEU A 177 7.82 -19.32 32.84
CA LEU A 177 6.87 -19.27 33.96
C LEU A 177 6.09 -20.60 34.10
N GLY A 178 5.65 -21.20 33.00
CA GLY A 178 4.99 -22.50 32.99
C GLY A 178 5.88 -23.67 33.41
N ASN A 179 7.15 -23.69 32.97
CA ASN A 179 8.10 -24.74 33.34
C ASN A 179 8.44 -24.73 34.85
N ASN A 180 8.46 -23.55 35.47
CA ASN A 180 8.66 -23.45 36.92
C ASN A 180 7.52 -24.12 37.69
N ILE A 181 6.28 -23.98 37.23
CA ILE A 181 5.10 -24.64 37.82
C ILE A 181 5.21 -26.18 37.65
N ASN A 182 5.59 -26.66 36.47
CA ASN A 182 5.68 -28.11 36.21
C ASN A 182 6.85 -28.80 36.93
N ASN A 183 7.99 -28.12 37.06
CA ASN A 183 9.16 -28.67 37.76
C ASN A 183 8.93 -28.83 39.27
N ASN A 184 8.13 -27.95 39.88
CA ASN A 184 7.73 -28.09 41.29
C ASN A 184 6.82 -29.33 41.49
N ASN A 185 5.88 -29.57 40.57
CA ASN A 185 4.97 -30.73 40.65
C ASN A 185 5.68 -32.09 40.49
N ASN A 186 6.65 -32.22 39.59
CA ASN A 186 7.35 -33.50 39.37
C ASN A 186 8.27 -33.90 40.53
N ASN A 187 8.77 -32.94 41.30
CA ASN A 187 9.56 -33.24 42.51
C ASN A 187 8.67 -33.76 43.65
N ASN A 188 7.38 -33.44 43.64
CA ASN A 188 6.43 -33.84 44.68
C ASN A 188 5.89 -35.27 44.47
N ASN A 189 5.72 -35.69 43.21
CA ASN A 189 5.18 -37.01 42.89
C ASN A 189 6.16 -38.18 43.14
N ASN A 190 7.47 -37.90 43.27
CA ASN A 190 8.49 -38.91 43.57
C ASN A 190 8.75 -39.11 45.08
N ASN A 191 7.95 -38.47 45.95
CA ASN A 191 8.09 -38.56 47.41
C ASN A 191 6.80 -39.04 48.12
N ASN A 192 5.82 -39.58 47.37
CA ASN A 192 4.50 -39.92 47.88
C ASN A 192 4.43 -41.29 48.59
N ASN A 193 5.25 -41.50 49.62
CA ASN A 193 5.02 -42.58 50.58
C ASN A 193 5.20 -42.16 52.05
N ASN A 194 5.08 -40.87 52.37
CA ASN A 194 4.97 -40.46 53.77
C ASN A 194 3.96 -39.33 53.95
N ASN A 195 2.75 -39.74 54.32
CA ASN A 195 1.60 -38.90 54.58
C ASN A 195 1.85 -38.07 55.85
N ASN A 196 2.35 -36.84 55.71
CA ASN A 196 2.30 -35.86 56.80
C ASN A 196 2.06 -34.45 56.26
N ASN A 197 0.96 -33.83 56.72
CA ASN A 197 0.42 -32.55 56.29
C ASN A 197 1.45 -31.41 56.36
N ASN A 198 1.88 -30.87 55.21
CA ASN A 198 2.55 -29.57 55.13
C ASN A 198 1.77 -28.68 54.17
N ALA A 199 0.99 -27.75 54.72
CA ALA A 199 0.15 -26.79 53.99
C ALA A 199 0.92 -25.57 53.43
N ASP A 200 2.21 -25.41 53.75
CA ASP A 200 2.99 -24.21 53.41
C ASP A 200 3.65 -24.28 52.01
N GLU A 201 3.74 -25.45 51.36
CA GLU A 201 4.35 -25.59 50.02
C GLU A 201 3.36 -25.28 48.88
N ASP A 202 2.07 -25.10 49.19
CA ASP A 202 1.02 -24.78 48.20
C ASP A 202 0.99 -23.28 47.81
N GLU A 203 1.52 -22.38 48.63
CA GLU A 203 1.41 -20.92 48.42
C GLU A 203 2.27 -20.40 47.25
N ASP A 204 3.50 -20.90 47.07
CA ASP A 204 4.39 -20.46 45.99
C ASP A 204 3.88 -20.90 44.60
N ASP A 205 3.34 -22.13 44.52
CA ASP A 205 2.74 -22.66 43.30
C ASP A 205 1.39 -21.99 43.00
N ALA A 206 0.64 -21.59 44.03
CA ALA A 206 -0.56 -20.76 43.86
C ALA A 206 -0.20 -19.37 43.30
N GLN A 207 0.87 -18.74 43.79
CA GLN A 207 1.31 -17.44 43.31
C GLN A 207 1.79 -17.47 41.86
N ASN A 208 2.60 -18.46 41.46
CA ASN A 208 3.07 -18.59 40.08
C ASN A 208 1.91 -18.87 39.10
N ARG A 209 0.93 -19.70 39.51
CA ARG A 209 -0.30 -19.93 38.73
C ARG A 209 -1.13 -18.66 38.58
N TYR A 210 -1.32 -17.91 39.66
CA TYR A 210 -2.02 -16.62 39.62
C TYR A 210 -1.35 -15.62 38.66
N VAL A 211 -0.02 -15.52 38.72
CA VAL A 211 0.75 -14.64 37.83
C VAL A 211 0.62 -15.06 36.37
N LEU A 212 0.76 -16.36 36.07
CA LEU A 212 0.61 -16.87 34.70
C LEU A 212 -0.79 -16.57 34.15
N GLU A 213 -1.83 -16.79 34.95
CA GLU A 213 -3.20 -16.54 34.56
C GLU A 213 -3.48 -15.04 34.33
N ARG A 214 -2.92 -14.17 35.17
CA ARG A 214 -2.98 -12.71 34.97
C ARG A 214 -2.33 -12.29 33.65
N VAL A 215 -1.17 -12.85 33.31
CA VAL A 215 -0.47 -12.56 32.05
C VAL A 215 -1.27 -13.09 30.85
N LYS A 216 -1.82 -14.31 30.92
CA LYS A 216 -2.71 -14.87 29.88
C LYS A 216 -3.93 -13.99 29.62
N ASN A 217 -4.57 -13.51 30.67
CA ASN A 217 -5.73 -12.62 30.56
C ASN A 217 -5.34 -11.28 29.92
N SER A 218 -4.17 -10.74 30.27
CA SER A 218 -3.64 -9.50 29.68
C SER A 218 -3.31 -9.68 28.18
N LEU A 219 -2.66 -10.79 27.82
CA LEU A 219 -2.38 -11.16 26.43
C LEU A 219 -3.67 -11.30 25.61
N THR A 220 -4.63 -12.07 26.11
CA THR A 220 -5.93 -12.30 25.46
C THR A 220 -6.67 -10.99 25.19
N ARG A 221 -6.69 -10.09 26.17
CA ARG A 221 -7.31 -8.76 26.03
C ARG A 221 -6.56 -7.92 25.00
N SER A 222 -5.24 -7.86 25.05
CA SER A 222 -4.42 -7.08 24.11
C SER A 222 -4.61 -7.56 22.68
N LEU A 223 -4.54 -8.87 22.42
CA LEU A 223 -4.73 -9.44 21.09
C LEU A 223 -6.15 -9.22 20.55
N THR A 224 -7.17 -9.34 21.40
CA THR A 224 -8.56 -9.05 21.02
C THR A 224 -8.71 -7.57 20.63
N GLN A 225 -8.11 -6.66 21.40
CA GLN A 225 -8.12 -5.23 21.08
C GLN A 225 -7.35 -4.92 19.80
N LEU A 226 -6.19 -5.54 19.60
CA LEU A 226 -5.40 -5.40 18.38
C LEU A 226 -6.21 -5.85 17.17
N ALA A 227 -6.78 -7.06 17.17
CA ALA A 227 -7.59 -7.58 16.08
C ALA A 227 -8.80 -6.69 15.75
N LYS A 228 -9.55 -6.25 16.79
CA LYS A 228 -10.70 -5.35 16.60
C LYS A 228 -10.29 -3.98 16.05
N LYS A 229 -9.20 -3.39 16.55
CA LYS A 229 -8.70 -2.09 16.08
C LYS A 229 -8.20 -2.18 14.64
N THR A 230 -7.52 -3.26 14.28
CA THR A 230 -7.09 -3.54 12.90
C THR A 230 -8.31 -3.69 11.99
N TRP A 231 -9.31 -4.47 12.40
CA TRP A 231 -10.57 -4.63 11.65
C TRP A 231 -11.28 -3.29 11.36
N VAL A 232 -11.47 -2.45 12.37
CA VAL A 232 -12.09 -1.13 12.19
C VAL A 232 -11.29 -0.28 11.21
N ASN A 233 -9.96 -0.29 11.30
CA ASN A 233 -9.11 0.43 10.36
C ASN A 233 -9.21 -0.12 8.93
N THR A 234 -9.36 -1.42 8.76
CA THR A 234 -9.56 -2.05 7.45
C THR A 234 -10.91 -1.67 6.85
N LEU A 235 -11.97 -1.59 7.65
CA LEU A 235 -13.28 -1.13 7.16
C LEU A 235 -13.21 0.29 6.58
N LEU A 236 -12.41 1.18 7.18
CA LEU A 236 -12.20 2.54 6.67
C LEU A 236 -11.51 2.59 5.29
N LEU A 237 -10.77 1.54 4.90
CA LEU A 237 -10.28 1.41 3.52
C LEU A 237 -11.42 1.12 2.55
N GLY A 238 -12.41 0.34 2.99
CA GLY A 238 -13.47 -0.19 2.15
C GLY A 238 -14.50 0.84 1.66
N ASP A 239 -14.58 2.00 2.30
CA ASP A 239 -15.60 3.02 1.99
C ASP A 239 -15.04 4.21 1.17
N ASN A 240 -13.72 4.35 1.06
CA ASN A 240 -13.07 5.51 0.45
C ASN A 240 -12.24 5.12 -0.79
N ASP A 241 -12.83 5.24 -1.98
CA ASP A 241 -12.18 4.83 -3.25
C ASP A 241 -11.17 5.85 -3.81
N THR A 242 -11.03 7.04 -3.20
CA THR A 242 -10.31 8.16 -3.84
C THR A 242 -9.12 8.72 -3.07
N ASP A 243 -9.03 8.58 -1.74
CA ASP A 243 -7.95 9.20 -0.95
C ASP A 243 -7.48 8.32 0.23
N VAL A 244 -7.11 7.08 -0.05
CA VAL A 244 -6.42 6.26 0.96
C VAL A 244 -4.99 6.75 1.11
N ASP A 245 -4.67 7.29 2.29
CA ASP A 245 -3.31 7.68 2.65
C ASP A 245 -2.40 6.46 2.81
N LEU A 246 -1.23 6.50 2.18
CA LEU A 246 -0.24 5.42 2.24
C LEU A 246 0.19 5.12 3.68
N ASN A 247 0.22 6.12 4.57
CA ASN A 247 0.58 5.91 5.98
C ASN A 247 -0.46 5.02 6.68
N HIS A 248 -1.73 5.10 6.29
CA HIS A 248 -2.77 4.22 6.83
C HIS A 248 -2.55 2.77 6.40
N VAL A 249 -2.11 2.55 5.15
CA VAL A 249 -1.76 1.20 4.65
C VAL A 249 -0.52 0.65 5.35
N ILE A 250 0.50 1.48 5.59
CA ILE A 250 1.70 1.08 6.35
C ILE A 250 1.34 0.70 7.79
N ALA A 251 0.54 1.51 8.47
CA ALA A 251 0.08 1.21 9.83
C ALA A 251 -0.82 -0.04 9.89
N LEU A 252 -1.50 -0.38 8.80
CA LEU A 252 -2.28 -1.61 8.69
C LEU A 252 -1.37 -2.83 8.52
N GLU A 253 -0.37 -2.77 7.63
CA GLU A 253 0.64 -3.83 7.45
C GLU A 253 1.31 -4.19 8.78
N GLU A 254 1.77 -3.18 9.50
CA GLU A 254 2.48 -3.40 10.77
C GLU A 254 1.61 -4.15 11.79
N ARG A 255 0.32 -3.83 11.86
CA ARG A 255 -0.62 -4.52 12.74
C ARG A 255 -0.94 -5.94 12.29
N LEU A 256 -1.01 -6.18 10.99
CA LEU A 256 -1.17 -7.54 10.45
C LEU A 256 0.04 -8.40 10.80
N ARG A 257 1.25 -7.84 10.70
CA ARG A 257 2.48 -8.51 11.14
C ARG A 257 2.45 -8.87 12.61
N TRP A 258 2.02 -7.96 13.48
CA TRP A 258 1.85 -8.27 14.90
C TRP A 258 0.83 -9.39 15.15
N ILE A 259 -0.27 -9.46 14.40
CA ILE A 259 -1.24 -10.55 14.52
C ILE A 259 -0.64 -11.89 14.07
N ASP A 260 0.15 -11.91 12.99
CA ASP A 260 0.80 -13.15 12.51
C ASP A 260 1.92 -13.61 13.42
N GLU A 261 2.74 -12.70 13.95
CA GLU A 261 3.71 -13.02 15.01
C GLU A 261 3.00 -13.59 16.25
N ALA A 262 1.89 -12.98 16.66
CA ALA A 262 1.10 -13.50 17.77
C ALA A 262 0.56 -14.90 17.49
N LYS A 263 0.03 -15.15 16.28
CA LYS A 263 -0.44 -16.45 15.82
C LYS A 263 0.65 -17.51 15.92
N HIS A 264 1.85 -17.18 15.45
CA HIS A 264 2.99 -18.09 15.45
C HIS A 264 3.52 -18.42 16.85
N TYR A 265 3.66 -17.40 17.71
CA TYR A 265 4.38 -17.56 18.99
C TYR A 265 3.47 -17.85 20.18
N VAL A 266 2.33 -17.17 20.31
CA VAL A 266 1.58 -17.12 21.58
C VAL A 266 0.12 -17.55 21.49
N LEU A 267 -0.55 -17.38 20.34
CA LEU A 267 -2.01 -17.56 20.21
C LEU A 267 -2.43 -18.98 20.59
N HIS A 268 -1.89 -19.99 19.91
CA HIS A 268 -2.28 -21.39 20.14
C HIS A 268 -1.77 -21.98 21.47
N LYS A 269 -0.79 -21.34 22.12
CA LYS A 269 -0.12 -21.86 23.32
C LYS A 269 -0.66 -21.28 24.62
N PHE A 270 -1.03 -20.00 24.61
CA PHE A 270 -1.26 -19.25 25.85
C PHE A 270 -2.61 -18.52 25.90
N VAL A 271 -3.31 -18.37 24.76
CA VAL A 271 -4.63 -17.74 24.72
C VAL A 271 -5.72 -18.79 24.92
N ASP A 272 -6.84 -18.42 25.56
CA ASP A 272 -8.00 -19.29 25.76
C ASP A 272 -8.53 -19.82 24.41
N SER A 273 -8.77 -21.14 24.35
CA SER A 273 -9.34 -21.82 23.18
C SER A 273 -10.65 -21.21 22.69
N ASN A 274 -11.42 -20.56 23.57
CA ASN A 274 -12.67 -19.89 23.19
C ASN A 274 -12.43 -18.58 22.42
N VAL A 275 -11.30 -17.91 22.62
CA VAL A 275 -10.99 -16.60 22.02
C VAL A 275 -10.11 -16.72 20.77
N GLN A 276 -9.29 -17.77 20.68
CA GLN A 276 -8.49 -18.09 19.49
C GLN A 276 -9.30 -18.03 18.18
N PRO A 277 -10.44 -18.74 18.03
CA PRO A 277 -11.17 -18.76 16.76
C PRO A 277 -11.75 -17.39 16.39
N ASP A 278 -12.12 -16.55 17.37
CA ASP A 278 -12.61 -15.20 17.11
C ASP A 278 -11.51 -14.30 16.53
N ILE A 279 -10.29 -14.39 17.07
CA ILE A 279 -9.12 -13.63 16.57
C ILE A 279 -8.76 -14.10 15.17
N GLU A 280 -8.73 -15.41 14.92
CA GLU A 280 -8.42 -15.97 13.60
C GLU A 280 -9.48 -15.60 12.56
N LYS A 281 -10.77 -15.68 12.92
CA LYS A 281 -11.87 -15.26 12.07
C LYS A 281 -11.79 -13.77 11.74
N LEU A 282 -11.50 -12.92 12.72
CA LEU A 282 -11.26 -11.50 12.50
C LEU A 282 -10.09 -11.28 11.53
N HIS A 283 -8.98 -12.00 11.71
CA HIS A 283 -7.83 -11.90 10.82
C HIS A 283 -8.18 -12.31 9.38
N ALA A 284 -8.89 -13.43 9.19
CA ALA A 284 -9.36 -13.86 7.88
C ALA A 284 -10.29 -12.83 7.23
N ASN A 285 -11.24 -12.28 7.98
CA ASN A 285 -12.13 -11.21 7.50
C ASN A 285 -11.35 -9.97 7.06
N ILE A 286 -10.31 -9.58 7.81
CA ILE A 286 -9.45 -8.45 7.45
C ILE A 286 -8.79 -8.70 6.08
N LYS A 287 -8.24 -9.89 5.86
CA LYS A 287 -7.63 -10.28 4.57
C LYS A 287 -8.66 -10.19 3.43
N ASP A 288 -9.87 -10.70 3.62
CA ASP A 288 -10.96 -10.64 2.64
C ASP A 288 -11.37 -9.20 2.27
N VAL A 289 -11.52 -8.31 3.26
CA VAL A 289 -11.89 -6.90 3.01
C VAL A 289 -10.80 -6.17 2.23
N ILE A 290 -9.53 -6.42 2.56
CA ILE A 290 -8.39 -5.87 1.79
C ILE A 290 -8.47 -6.33 0.33
N ALA A 291 -8.73 -7.62 0.11
CA ALA A 291 -8.88 -8.20 -1.23
C ALA A 291 -9.97 -7.49 -2.05
N LYS A 292 -11.17 -7.39 -1.47
CA LYS A 292 -12.34 -6.76 -2.10
C LYS A 292 -12.09 -5.29 -2.40
N TRP A 293 -11.42 -4.59 -1.49
CA TRP A 293 -11.01 -3.21 -1.73
C TRP A 293 -10.02 -3.09 -2.89
N MET A 294 -8.98 -3.93 -2.96
CA MET A 294 -8.05 -3.94 -4.08
C MET A 294 -8.75 -4.26 -5.41
N LEU A 295 -9.70 -5.21 -5.43
CA LEU A 295 -10.50 -5.52 -6.62
C LEU A 295 -11.36 -4.34 -7.09
N ARG A 296 -11.98 -3.58 -6.17
CA ARG A 296 -12.72 -2.35 -6.51
C ARG A 296 -11.79 -1.29 -7.10
N MET A 297 -10.60 -1.13 -6.54
CA MET A 297 -9.58 -0.23 -7.09
C MET A 297 -9.15 -0.64 -8.51
N LEU A 298 -8.99 -1.93 -8.78
CA LEU A 298 -8.72 -2.44 -10.14
C LEU A 298 -9.87 -2.11 -11.10
N HIS A 299 -11.13 -2.29 -10.69
CA HIS A 299 -12.28 -1.92 -11.51
C HIS A 299 -12.34 -0.41 -11.79
N ALA A 300 -11.95 0.43 -10.82
CA ALA A 300 -11.82 1.87 -11.04
C ALA A 300 -10.73 2.19 -12.06
N VAL A 301 -9.62 1.44 -12.08
CA VAL A 301 -8.59 1.55 -13.14
C VAL A 301 -9.19 1.17 -14.50
N ASP A 302 -9.89 0.04 -14.62
CA ASP A 302 -10.54 -0.36 -15.88
C ASP A 302 -11.49 0.74 -16.39
N THR A 303 -12.30 1.29 -15.50
CA THR A 303 -13.24 2.38 -15.81
C THR A 303 -12.50 3.63 -16.28
N ALA A 304 -11.38 3.98 -15.65
CA ALA A 304 -10.52 5.09 -16.06
C ALA A 304 -9.90 4.85 -17.44
N VAL A 305 -9.44 3.63 -17.74
CA VAL A 305 -8.90 3.26 -19.06
C VAL A 305 -9.98 3.34 -20.13
N ILE A 306 -11.15 2.75 -19.91
CA ILE A 306 -12.29 2.77 -20.85
C ILE A 306 -12.74 4.21 -21.13
N SER A 307 -12.75 5.06 -20.10
CA SER A 307 -13.11 6.48 -20.24
C SER A 307 -11.96 7.36 -20.79
N CYS A 308 -10.84 6.77 -21.21
CA CYS A 308 -9.63 7.45 -21.70
C CYS A 308 -9.01 8.42 -20.66
N ASN A 309 -9.30 8.25 -19.38
CA ASN A 309 -8.70 9.03 -18.29
C ASN A 309 -7.39 8.37 -17.83
N PHE A 310 -6.43 8.31 -18.75
CA PHE A 310 -5.16 7.60 -18.56
C PHE A 310 -4.35 8.12 -17.37
N TYR A 311 -4.41 9.43 -17.10
CA TYR A 311 -3.75 10.01 -15.92
C TYR A 311 -4.26 9.40 -14.61
N GLU A 312 -5.58 9.26 -14.47
CA GLU A 312 -6.17 8.64 -13.28
C GLU A 312 -5.84 7.15 -13.20
N ALA A 313 -5.92 6.44 -14.33
CA ALA A 313 -5.57 5.03 -14.42
C ALA A 313 -4.12 4.79 -13.96
N GLU A 314 -3.14 5.51 -14.52
CA GLU A 314 -1.72 5.40 -14.19
C GLU A 314 -1.44 5.70 -12.71
N ASN A 315 -2.05 6.75 -12.15
CA ASN A 315 -1.91 7.09 -10.75
C ASN A 315 -2.45 5.98 -9.84
N LYS A 316 -3.64 5.45 -10.14
CA LYS A 316 -4.25 4.34 -9.38
C LYS A 316 -3.43 3.07 -9.51
N VAL A 317 -2.88 2.76 -10.69
CA VAL A 317 -1.95 1.61 -10.89
C VAL A 317 -0.68 1.78 -10.07
N LYS A 318 -0.06 2.97 -10.11
CA LYS A 318 1.14 3.27 -9.31
C LYS A 318 0.87 3.16 -7.82
N PHE A 319 -0.31 3.61 -7.37
CA PHE A 319 -0.75 3.48 -5.99
C PHE A 319 -0.95 2.01 -5.60
N LEU A 320 -1.65 1.23 -6.42
CA LEU A 320 -1.83 -0.21 -6.23
C LEU A 320 -0.50 -0.96 -6.18
N ARG A 321 0.48 -0.63 -7.02
CA ARG A 321 1.83 -1.21 -6.96
C ARG A 321 2.50 -0.95 -5.61
N LYS A 322 2.38 0.27 -5.06
CA LYS A 322 2.91 0.57 -3.72
C LYS A 322 2.21 -0.22 -2.63
N ILE A 323 0.89 -0.37 -2.72
CA ILE A 323 0.10 -1.18 -1.78
C ILE A 323 0.53 -2.63 -1.84
N VAL A 324 0.68 -3.20 -3.03
CA VAL A 324 1.17 -4.58 -3.21
C VAL A 324 2.55 -4.75 -2.57
N VAL A 325 3.45 -3.77 -2.73
CA VAL A 325 4.77 -3.82 -2.07
C VAL A 325 4.66 -3.77 -0.55
N ILE A 326 3.78 -2.91 0.00
CA ILE A 326 3.61 -2.77 1.45
C ILE A 326 2.94 -4.01 2.03
N LEU A 327 1.78 -4.38 1.52
CA LEU A 327 1.00 -5.51 2.05
C LEU A 327 1.61 -6.87 1.69
N GLY A 328 2.56 -6.93 0.75
CA GLY A 328 3.43 -8.09 0.51
C GLY A 328 2.70 -9.44 0.57
N GLU A 329 3.12 -10.29 1.51
CA GLU A 329 2.59 -11.64 1.77
C GLU A 329 1.22 -11.67 2.45
N TYR A 330 0.74 -10.55 3.01
CA TYR A 330 -0.60 -10.45 3.62
C TYR A 330 -1.73 -10.37 2.58
N GLN A 331 -1.37 -10.46 1.30
CA GLN A 331 -2.32 -10.54 0.21
C GLN A 331 -3.03 -11.91 0.24
N CYS A 332 -4.19 -11.89 0.91
CA CYS A 332 -5.38 -12.70 0.65
C CYS A 332 -5.15 -14.21 0.52
N GLU A 333 -4.91 -14.85 1.66
CA GLU A 333 -5.22 -16.28 1.81
C GLU A 333 -6.72 -16.37 2.14
N GLN A 334 -7.48 -16.98 1.22
CA GLN A 334 -8.92 -17.24 1.26
C GLN A 334 -9.84 -16.06 0.86
N ILE A 335 -10.49 -16.22 -0.29
CA ILE A 335 -11.85 -15.72 -0.51
C ILE A 335 -12.69 -16.92 -0.93
N HIS A 336 -13.68 -17.28 -0.12
CA HIS A 336 -14.80 -18.05 -0.63
C HIS A 336 -15.69 -17.06 -1.39
N CYS A 337 -15.41 -16.88 -2.69
CA CYS A 337 -16.33 -16.19 -3.57
C CYS A 337 -17.52 -17.12 -3.75
N ASP A 338 -18.63 -16.84 -3.08
CA ASP A 338 -19.92 -17.37 -3.48
C ASP A 338 -20.13 -16.96 -4.95
N ASN A 339 -20.04 -17.96 -5.83
CA ASN A 339 -20.13 -17.78 -7.27
C ASN A 339 -21.52 -17.30 -7.65
N ASP A 340 -21.70 -15.99 -7.78
CA ASP A 340 -22.72 -15.40 -8.65
C ASP A 340 -22.07 -14.98 -9.98
N THR A 341 -21.57 -15.98 -10.72
CA THR A 341 -21.56 -15.94 -12.18
C THR A 341 -21.33 -17.34 -12.74
N ASN A 342 -22.34 -17.85 -13.46
CA ASN A 342 -22.32 -19.08 -14.23
C ASN A 342 -21.03 -19.24 -15.05
N VAL A 343 -20.09 -20.02 -14.56
CA VAL A 343 -19.07 -20.67 -15.39
C VAL A 343 -19.24 -22.17 -15.20
N ASN A 344 -19.88 -22.77 -16.20
CA ASN A 344 -20.16 -24.19 -16.28
C ASN A 344 -18.84 -24.93 -16.58
N VAL A 345 -18.18 -25.45 -15.55
CA VAL A 345 -17.07 -26.41 -15.69
C VAL A 345 -17.44 -27.69 -14.95
N ASN A 346 -17.83 -28.69 -15.72
CA ASN A 346 -17.93 -30.07 -15.28
C ASN A 346 -16.52 -30.60 -14.98
N ALA A 347 -16.21 -30.93 -13.71
CA ALA A 347 -15.19 -31.92 -13.37
C ALA A 347 -15.40 -32.42 -11.94
N SER A 348 -15.53 -33.73 -11.81
CA SER A 348 -15.75 -34.49 -10.59
C SER A 348 -14.45 -34.79 -9.84
N GLY A 349 -14.54 -34.82 -8.50
CA GLY A 349 -13.85 -35.81 -7.65
C GLY A 349 -12.51 -35.39 -7.05
N ASP A 350 -12.57 -34.88 -5.81
CA ASP A 350 -11.62 -34.99 -4.67
C ASP A 350 -11.58 -33.65 -3.92
N ASP A 351 -12.47 -33.48 -2.94
CA ASP A 351 -12.78 -32.19 -2.32
C ASP A 351 -11.71 -31.64 -1.35
N ASP A 352 -10.78 -32.47 -0.85
CA ASP A 352 -9.82 -32.00 0.16
C ASP A 352 -8.50 -31.42 -0.42
N LYS A 353 -8.31 -31.49 -1.75
CA LYS A 353 -7.11 -30.95 -2.44
C LYS A 353 -7.39 -29.72 -3.32
N VAL A 354 -8.65 -29.41 -3.56
CA VAL A 354 -9.09 -28.36 -4.49
C VAL A 354 -9.05 -26.96 -3.85
N ASP A 355 -9.17 -26.86 -2.52
CA ASP A 355 -9.20 -25.56 -1.84
C ASP A 355 -7.83 -24.87 -1.83
N SER A 356 -6.72 -25.60 -1.65
CA SER A 356 -5.36 -25.03 -1.72
C SER A 356 -4.96 -24.50 -3.11
N ILE A 357 -5.66 -24.93 -4.18
CA ILE A 357 -5.36 -24.54 -5.57
C ILE A 357 -6.12 -23.25 -5.96
N LYS A 358 -7.24 -22.92 -5.31
CA LYS A 358 -8.00 -21.68 -5.56
C LYS A 358 -7.44 -20.47 -4.80
N GLU A 359 -6.81 -20.68 -3.64
CA GLU A 359 -6.30 -19.65 -2.73
C GLU A 359 -5.17 -18.79 -3.32
N LYS A 360 -4.20 -19.43 -3.99
CA LYS A 360 -3.07 -18.77 -4.65
C LYS A 360 -3.51 -17.88 -5.84
N ASN A 361 -4.76 -18.03 -6.29
CA ASN A 361 -5.21 -17.45 -7.55
C ASN A 361 -5.57 -15.97 -7.46
N ILE A 362 -6.08 -15.46 -6.32
CA ILE A 362 -6.61 -14.08 -6.26
C ILE A 362 -5.49 -13.06 -6.15
N THR A 363 -4.52 -13.30 -5.28
CA THR A 363 -3.33 -12.45 -5.15
C THR A 363 -2.52 -12.45 -6.45
N ASP A 364 -2.26 -13.63 -7.01
CA ASP A 364 -1.58 -13.75 -8.30
C ASP A 364 -2.39 -13.06 -9.42
N MET A 365 -3.72 -13.15 -9.40
CA MET A 365 -4.59 -12.45 -10.34
C MET A 365 -4.47 -10.93 -10.18
N ILE A 366 -4.52 -10.39 -8.96
CA ILE A 366 -4.38 -8.96 -8.69
C ILE A 366 -3.03 -8.46 -9.20
N ILE A 367 -1.94 -9.13 -8.84
CA ILE A 367 -0.59 -8.77 -9.29
C ILE A 367 -0.50 -8.82 -10.81
N ARG A 368 -0.94 -9.93 -11.44
CA ARG A 368 -0.95 -10.07 -12.90
C ARG A 368 -1.78 -8.98 -13.59
N ARG A 369 -2.93 -8.60 -13.03
CA ARG A 369 -3.74 -7.50 -13.59
C ARG A 369 -3.02 -6.16 -13.45
N ILE A 370 -2.38 -5.88 -12.32
CA ILE A 370 -1.58 -4.67 -12.09
C ILE A 370 -0.42 -4.56 -13.08
N ASP A 371 0.24 -5.68 -13.35
CA ASP A 371 1.35 -5.74 -14.30
C ASP A 371 0.87 -5.60 -15.75
N ASN A 372 -0.30 -6.16 -16.07
CA ASN A 372 -0.87 -6.10 -17.41
C ASN A 372 -1.49 -4.74 -17.77
N PHE A 373 -1.75 -3.85 -16.80
CA PHE A 373 -2.36 -2.54 -17.12
C PHE A 373 -1.50 -1.67 -18.04
N GLY A 374 -0.17 -1.76 -17.96
CA GLY A 374 0.69 -1.02 -18.88
C GLY A 374 0.39 -1.39 -20.34
N LYS A 375 0.26 -2.69 -20.60
CA LYS A 375 -0.11 -3.21 -21.92
C LYS A 375 -1.56 -2.87 -22.29
N GLN A 376 -2.50 -2.98 -21.35
CA GLN A 376 -3.90 -2.63 -21.60
C GLN A 376 -4.08 -1.15 -21.97
N ILE A 377 -3.33 -0.25 -21.33
CA ILE A 377 -3.29 1.18 -21.66
C ILE A 377 -2.75 1.37 -23.08
N GLU A 378 -1.65 0.70 -23.43
CA GLU A 378 -1.06 0.76 -24.76
C GLU A 378 -2.01 0.23 -25.85
N ASP A 379 -2.61 -0.93 -25.63
CA ASP A 379 -3.58 -1.56 -26.54
C ASP A 379 -4.83 -0.67 -26.74
N THR A 380 -5.32 -0.05 -25.66
CA THR A 380 -6.45 0.89 -25.71
C THR A 380 -6.08 2.13 -26.49
N LEU A 381 -4.89 2.70 -26.25
CA LEU A 381 -4.40 3.87 -26.97
C LEU A 381 -4.24 3.60 -28.47
N ASN A 382 -3.65 2.45 -28.84
CA ASN A 382 -3.53 2.01 -30.23
C ASN A 382 -4.90 1.80 -30.91
N THR A 383 -5.86 1.26 -30.17
CA THR A 383 -7.25 1.11 -30.64
C THR A 383 -7.88 2.48 -30.93
N ILE A 384 -7.71 3.46 -30.03
CA ILE A 384 -8.20 4.83 -30.24
C ILE A 384 -7.56 5.45 -31.49
N VAL A 385 -6.23 5.38 -31.63
CA VAL A 385 -5.53 5.91 -32.82
C VAL A 385 -6.08 5.28 -34.10
N THR A 386 -6.31 3.97 -34.09
CA THR A 386 -6.86 3.25 -35.25
C THR A 386 -8.29 3.69 -35.57
N GLN A 387 -9.14 3.86 -34.55
CA GLN A 387 -10.52 4.33 -34.72
C GLN A 387 -10.57 5.73 -35.35
N TYR A 388 -9.72 6.64 -34.89
CA TYR A 388 -9.61 8.00 -35.45
C TYR A 388 -9.09 7.98 -36.90
N LYS A 389 -8.03 7.20 -37.18
CA LYS A 389 -7.49 7.03 -38.54
C LYS A 389 -8.51 6.42 -39.50
N ALA A 390 -9.43 5.57 -39.03
CA ALA A 390 -10.48 4.97 -39.86
C ALA A 390 -11.59 5.96 -40.27
N VAL A 391 -11.72 7.11 -39.62
CA VAL A 391 -12.76 8.11 -39.94
C VAL A 391 -12.54 8.69 -41.33
N LYS A 392 -13.55 8.63 -42.19
CA LYS A 392 -13.52 9.22 -43.54
C LYS A 392 -14.15 10.61 -43.54
N LEU A 393 -13.38 11.62 -43.95
CA LEU A 393 -13.90 12.98 -44.13
C LEU A 393 -14.49 13.18 -45.54
N SER A 394 -13.87 12.58 -46.56
CA SER A 394 -14.32 12.65 -47.95
C SER A 394 -15.68 11.99 -48.15
N GLY A 395 -16.61 12.73 -48.75
CA GLY A 395 -17.96 12.25 -49.05
C GLY A 395 -18.96 12.34 -47.88
N SER A 396 -18.53 12.85 -46.73
CA SER A 396 -19.39 13.02 -45.55
C SER A 396 -20.25 14.28 -45.69
N GLN A 397 -21.53 14.18 -45.30
CA GLN A 397 -22.45 15.33 -45.28
C GLN A 397 -22.43 16.09 -43.94
N PHE A 398 -22.06 15.38 -42.86
CA PHE A 398 -21.99 15.91 -41.50
C PHE A 398 -20.60 15.67 -40.94
N ASN A 399 -20.23 16.42 -39.91
CA ASN A 399 -18.95 16.25 -39.24
C ASN A 399 -18.87 14.86 -38.57
N PRO A 400 -17.98 13.97 -39.06
CA PRO A 400 -17.90 12.61 -38.55
C PRO A 400 -17.27 12.54 -37.15
N TYR A 401 -16.62 13.61 -36.65
CA TYR A 401 -15.98 13.63 -35.33
C TYR A 401 -16.92 14.04 -34.18
N TYR A 402 -18.14 14.50 -34.47
CA TYR A 402 -19.09 14.94 -33.44
C TYR A 402 -20.03 13.81 -32.96
N TYR A 403 -20.41 12.90 -33.85
CA TYR A 403 -21.45 11.88 -33.59
C TYR A 403 -21.01 10.46 -33.99
N SER A 404 -19.71 10.20 -34.18
CA SER A 404 -19.32 8.83 -34.51
C SER A 404 -19.59 7.91 -33.34
N SER A 405 -20.49 6.94 -33.53
CA SER A 405 -20.71 5.85 -32.59
C SER A 405 -19.45 5.02 -32.32
N SER A 406 -18.44 5.11 -33.20
CA SER A 406 -17.15 4.45 -33.05
C SER A 406 -16.13 5.24 -32.22
N LEU A 407 -16.41 6.50 -31.87
CA LEU A 407 -15.50 7.36 -31.12
C LEU A 407 -16.02 7.58 -29.70
N HIS A 408 -15.21 7.26 -28.71
CA HIS A 408 -15.56 7.43 -27.29
C HIS A 408 -15.55 8.89 -26.81
N ALA A 409 -14.92 9.79 -27.58
CA ALA A 409 -14.80 11.21 -27.27
C ALA A 409 -14.55 12.00 -28.56
N THR A 410 -14.84 13.31 -28.55
CA THR A 410 -14.42 14.23 -29.62
C THR A 410 -12.90 14.46 -29.58
N PRO A 411 -12.25 14.89 -30.70
CA PRO A 411 -10.82 15.17 -30.70
C PRO A 411 -10.39 16.15 -29.60
N LYS A 412 -11.19 17.19 -29.35
CA LYS A 412 -10.97 18.18 -28.29
C LYS A 412 -10.99 17.56 -26.90
N GLU A 413 -11.97 16.71 -26.60
CA GLU A 413 -12.09 16.03 -25.30
C GLU A 413 -10.97 15.01 -25.09
N LEU A 414 -10.65 14.23 -26.13
CA LEU A 414 -9.55 13.27 -26.08
C LEU A 414 -8.23 13.98 -25.83
N TYR A 415 -7.95 15.06 -26.55
CA TYR A 415 -6.75 15.88 -26.33
C TYR A 415 -6.68 16.41 -24.91
N ALA A 416 -7.78 16.92 -24.34
CA ALA A 416 -7.77 17.41 -22.97
C ALA A 416 -7.38 16.31 -21.96
N LYS A 417 -7.91 15.08 -22.14
CA LYS A 417 -7.57 13.91 -21.31
C LYS A 417 -6.11 13.47 -21.48
N LEU A 418 -5.64 13.37 -22.72
CA LEU A 418 -4.26 13.01 -23.04
C LEU A 418 -3.26 14.07 -22.57
N ASN A 419 -3.56 15.36 -22.78
CA ASN A 419 -2.70 16.46 -22.38
C ASN A 419 -2.49 16.49 -20.85
N LYS A 420 -3.53 16.19 -20.07
CA LYS A 420 -3.40 16.02 -18.62
C LYS A 420 -2.42 14.90 -18.25
N ALA A 421 -2.42 13.78 -18.98
CA ALA A 421 -1.44 12.71 -18.78
C ALA A 421 -0.03 13.16 -19.22
N ILE A 422 0.09 13.86 -20.35
CA ILE A 422 1.35 14.39 -20.90
C ILE A 422 2.04 15.37 -19.95
N GLU A 423 1.28 16.22 -19.27
CA GLU A 423 1.82 17.22 -18.34
C GLU A 423 2.26 16.63 -17.00
N LYS A 424 1.66 15.51 -16.57
CA LYS A 424 1.80 15.00 -15.21
C LYS A 424 2.63 13.72 -15.09
N ILE A 425 2.74 12.95 -16.17
CA ILE A 425 3.50 11.68 -16.18
C ILE A 425 4.88 11.93 -16.78
N THR A 426 5.94 11.52 -16.06
CA THR A 426 7.34 11.73 -16.47
C THR A 426 7.67 11.09 -17.83
N ASP A 427 7.15 9.89 -18.10
CA ASP A 427 7.41 9.12 -19.32
C ASP A 427 6.20 9.10 -20.28
N ALA A 428 5.61 10.27 -20.55
CA ALA A 428 4.40 10.39 -21.37
C ALA A 428 4.64 10.38 -22.90
N LEU A 429 5.74 9.78 -23.37
CA LEU A 429 6.14 9.81 -24.79
C LEU A 429 5.11 9.13 -25.69
N HIS A 430 4.53 8.00 -25.25
CA HIS A 430 3.51 7.26 -25.99
C HIS A 430 2.21 8.04 -26.13
N TYR A 431 1.74 8.73 -25.08
CA TYR A 431 0.55 9.59 -25.16
C TYR A 431 0.74 10.73 -26.16
N ARG A 432 1.93 11.36 -26.14
CA ARG A 432 2.27 12.42 -27.09
C ARG A 432 2.36 11.91 -28.52
N SER A 433 2.97 10.74 -28.72
CA SER A 433 3.09 10.12 -30.05
C SER A 433 1.71 9.75 -30.61
N ALA A 434 0.86 9.12 -29.80
CA ALA A 434 -0.49 8.74 -30.21
C ALA A 434 -1.35 9.96 -30.56
N TRP A 435 -1.26 11.04 -29.79
CA TRP A 435 -1.96 12.28 -30.13
C TRP A 435 -1.44 12.88 -31.44
N ARG A 436 -0.12 12.95 -31.63
CA ARG A 436 0.49 13.47 -32.86
C ARG A 436 0.03 12.69 -34.10
N ASP A 437 -0.03 11.37 -33.99
CA ASP A 437 -0.54 10.50 -35.05
C ASP A 437 -1.99 10.81 -35.45
N ILE A 438 -2.85 11.15 -34.48
CA ILE A 438 -4.24 11.55 -34.71
C ILE A 438 -4.28 12.96 -35.31
N GLU A 439 -3.50 13.88 -34.76
CA GLU A 439 -3.40 15.27 -35.20
C GLU A 439 -2.96 15.37 -36.67
N ASP A 440 -1.90 14.65 -37.05
CA ASP A 440 -1.36 14.61 -38.41
C ASP A 440 -2.37 14.03 -39.40
N ASP A 441 -3.06 12.96 -39.03
CA ASP A 441 -4.08 12.31 -39.87
C ASP A 441 -5.31 13.21 -40.09
N ILE A 442 -5.85 13.83 -39.04
CA ILE A 442 -6.96 14.78 -39.14
C ILE A 442 -6.56 15.97 -39.99
N THR A 443 -5.38 16.56 -39.73
CA THR A 443 -4.84 17.71 -40.48
C THR A 443 -4.73 17.38 -41.97
N LYS A 444 -4.17 16.21 -42.29
CA LYS A 444 -4.06 15.72 -43.67
C LYS A 444 -5.44 15.57 -44.32
N LYS A 445 -6.41 14.94 -43.65
CA LYS A 445 -7.77 14.77 -44.17
C LYS A 445 -8.46 16.10 -44.45
N VAL A 446 -8.32 17.09 -43.58
CA VAL A 446 -8.87 18.44 -43.79
C VAL A 446 -8.22 19.09 -45.02
N ARG A 447 -6.89 19.04 -45.13
CA ARG A 447 -6.15 19.57 -46.29
C ARG A 447 -6.55 18.89 -47.60
N ASP A 448 -6.66 17.57 -47.61
CA ASP A 448 -7.10 16.79 -48.77
C ASP A 448 -8.53 17.20 -49.19
N GLN A 449 -9.43 17.40 -48.22
CA GLN A 449 -10.80 17.88 -48.48
C GLN A 449 -10.82 19.29 -49.07
N LEU A 450 -9.95 20.20 -48.62
CA LEU A 450 -9.83 21.54 -49.19
C LEU A 450 -9.31 21.52 -50.63
N ILE A 451 -8.31 20.69 -50.92
CA ILE A 451 -7.80 20.48 -52.29
C ILE A 451 -8.92 19.94 -53.18
N GLN A 452 -9.70 18.97 -52.69
CA GLN A 452 -10.83 18.41 -53.42
C GLN A 452 -11.92 19.46 -53.68
N ALA A 453 -12.24 20.29 -52.69
CA ALA A 453 -13.22 21.37 -52.83
C ALA A 453 -12.82 22.37 -53.94
N ARG A 454 -11.54 22.73 -54.03
CA ARG A 454 -11.01 23.60 -55.11
C ARG A 454 -11.12 22.93 -56.48
N LYS A 455 -10.83 21.63 -56.59
CA LYS A 455 -10.96 20.88 -57.86
C LYS A 455 -12.42 20.77 -58.34
N ILE A 456 -13.36 20.50 -57.43
CA ILE A 456 -14.79 20.34 -57.76
C ILE A 456 -15.45 21.69 -58.07
N MET A 457 -14.87 22.83 -57.67
CA MET A 457 -15.42 24.16 -57.91
C MET A 457 -15.82 24.39 -59.37
N TYR A 458 -15.03 23.89 -60.32
CA TYR A 458 -15.25 24.05 -61.76
C TYR A 458 -16.47 23.27 -62.30
N SER A 459 -16.88 22.21 -61.60
CA SER A 459 -18.03 21.39 -62.00
C SER A 459 -19.27 21.63 -61.12
N ASN A 460 -19.08 21.85 -59.81
CA ASN A 460 -20.16 21.98 -58.85
C ASN A 460 -19.80 22.90 -57.68
N LEU A 461 -20.08 24.21 -57.83
CA LEU A 461 -19.82 25.22 -56.81
C LEU A 461 -20.53 24.92 -55.47
N ARG A 462 -21.74 24.34 -55.52
CA ARG A 462 -22.52 24.02 -54.31
C ARG A 462 -21.82 22.93 -53.48
N GLU A 463 -21.25 21.93 -54.14
CA GLU A 463 -20.53 20.83 -53.50
C GLU A 463 -19.18 21.29 -52.94
N SER A 464 -18.48 22.17 -53.65
CA SER A 464 -17.29 22.86 -53.14
C SER A 464 -17.59 23.65 -51.86
N ALA A 465 -18.65 24.47 -51.87
CA ALA A 465 -19.06 25.24 -50.68
C ALA A 465 -19.48 24.34 -49.51
N SER A 466 -20.18 23.25 -49.76
CA SER A 466 -20.55 22.26 -48.73
C SER A 466 -19.31 21.59 -48.13
N SER A 467 -18.30 21.26 -48.94
CA SER A 467 -17.03 20.68 -48.48
C SER A 467 -16.27 21.63 -47.55
N ILE A 468 -16.23 22.93 -47.88
CA ILE A 468 -15.61 23.95 -47.01
C ILE A 468 -16.37 24.06 -45.68
N ARG A 469 -17.71 24.12 -45.73
CA ARG A 469 -18.55 24.16 -44.51
C ARG A 469 -18.34 22.94 -43.62
N LEU A 470 -18.13 21.76 -44.21
CA LEU A 470 -17.78 20.56 -43.47
C LEU A 470 -16.46 20.75 -42.73
N CYS A 471 -15.42 21.29 -43.38
CA CYS A 471 -14.15 21.60 -42.73
C CYS A 471 -14.31 22.60 -41.57
N ASP A 472 -15.13 23.64 -41.72
CA ASP A 472 -15.44 24.56 -40.62
C ASP A 472 -16.12 23.87 -39.45
N SER A 473 -17.02 22.92 -39.73
CA SER A 473 -17.68 22.12 -38.69
C SER A 473 -16.70 21.18 -37.99
N VAL A 474 -15.70 20.64 -38.69
CA VAL A 474 -14.63 19.85 -38.06
C VAL A 474 -13.84 20.71 -37.08
N LEU A 475 -13.48 21.95 -37.44
CA LEU A 475 -12.73 22.86 -36.58
C LEU A 475 -13.34 23.00 -35.17
N THR A 476 -14.66 23.07 -35.06
CA THR A 476 -15.32 23.27 -33.75
C THR A 476 -15.08 22.13 -32.77
N CYS A 477 -14.61 20.97 -33.25
CA CYS A 477 -14.36 19.76 -32.46
C CYS A 477 -12.87 19.52 -32.20
N LEU A 478 -11.99 20.37 -32.75
CA LEU A 478 -10.55 20.23 -32.59
C LEU A 478 -10.03 21.00 -31.38
N PRO A 479 -8.84 20.66 -30.87
CA PRO A 479 -8.13 21.50 -29.89
C PRO A 479 -7.74 22.87 -30.45
N GLU A 480 -7.53 23.85 -29.57
CA GLU A 480 -7.26 25.25 -29.93
C GLU A 480 -6.04 25.42 -30.85
N HIS A 481 -4.95 24.67 -30.61
CA HIS A 481 -3.75 24.75 -31.45
C HIS A 481 -4.03 24.32 -32.90
N MET A 482 -4.80 23.24 -33.10
CA MET A 482 -5.20 22.80 -34.44
C MET A 482 -6.19 23.76 -35.09
N GLN A 483 -7.12 24.32 -34.29
CA GLN A 483 -8.09 25.30 -34.79
C GLN A 483 -7.39 26.52 -35.38
N SER A 484 -6.41 27.08 -34.65
CA SER A 484 -5.61 28.21 -35.13
C SER A 484 -4.96 27.92 -36.48
N MET A 485 -4.29 26.76 -36.59
CA MET A 485 -3.58 26.37 -37.81
C MET A 485 -4.52 26.20 -39.00
N LEU A 486 -5.60 25.43 -38.83
CA LEU A 486 -6.48 25.04 -39.94
C LEU A 486 -7.46 26.15 -40.34
N LYS A 487 -7.82 27.06 -39.42
CA LYS A 487 -8.74 28.17 -39.70
C LYS A 487 -8.18 29.11 -40.78
N ASP A 488 -6.89 29.41 -40.72
CA ASP A 488 -6.23 30.28 -41.69
C ASP A 488 -6.16 29.59 -43.07
N GLU A 489 -5.86 28.28 -43.10
CA GLU A 489 -5.86 27.49 -44.35
C GLU A 489 -7.25 27.43 -45.00
N ILE A 490 -8.32 27.25 -44.21
CA ILE A 490 -9.70 27.25 -44.70
C ILE A 490 -10.09 28.63 -45.23
N ALA A 491 -9.71 29.70 -44.52
CA ALA A 491 -9.95 31.07 -44.96
C ALA A 491 -9.23 31.39 -46.28
N GLN A 492 -7.97 30.98 -46.41
CA GLN A 492 -7.19 31.13 -47.64
C GLN A 492 -7.84 30.37 -48.80
N CYS A 493 -8.24 29.11 -48.60
CA CYS A 493 -8.91 28.32 -49.62
C CYS A 493 -10.20 28.98 -50.14
N ARG A 494 -10.99 29.60 -49.25
CA ARG A 494 -12.18 30.39 -49.64
C ARG A 494 -11.83 31.60 -50.49
N GLN A 495 -10.75 32.31 -50.16
CA GLN A 495 -10.28 33.46 -50.94
C GLN A 495 -9.77 33.03 -52.31
N ASP A 496 -8.99 31.95 -52.38
CA ASP A 496 -8.49 31.37 -53.62
C ASP A 496 -9.65 30.97 -54.56
N ILE A 497 -10.64 30.23 -54.04
CA ILE A 497 -11.84 29.83 -54.78
C ILE A 497 -12.61 31.05 -55.29
N LYS A 498 -12.79 32.08 -54.44
CA LYS A 498 -13.45 33.32 -54.86
C LYS A 498 -12.69 34.03 -55.98
N HIS A 499 -11.37 34.13 -55.85
CA HIS A 499 -10.52 34.77 -56.85
C HIS A 499 -10.54 34.01 -58.19
N GLU A 500 -10.47 32.68 -58.15
CA GLU A 500 -10.60 31.83 -59.34
C GLU A 500 -11.97 31.96 -60.02
N LEU A 501 -13.05 32.05 -59.24
CA LEU A 501 -14.40 32.31 -59.77
C LEU A 501 -14.50 33.67 -60.43
N ASP A 502 -13.95 34.71 -59.80
CA ASP A 502 -13.93 36.05 -60.37
C ASP A 502 -13.19 36.01 -61.72
N ILE A 503 -12.01 35.40 -61.80
CA ILE A 503 -11.28 35.25 -63.07
C ILE A 503 -12.11 34.47 -64.10
N PHE A 504 -12.75 33.37 -63.70
CA PHE A 504 -13.53 32.51 -64.60
C PHE A 504 -14.82 33.17 -65.10
N VAL A 505 -15.48 33.99 -64.29
CA VAL A 505 -16.72 34.71 -64.68
C VAL A 505 -16.38 35.98 -65.46
N PHE A 506 -15.35 36.73 -65.03
CA PHE A 506 -14.97 37.97 -65.70
C PHE A 506 -14.29 37.73 -67.06
N SER A 507 -13.56 36.63 -67.26
CA SER A 507 -12.87 36.38 -68.54
C SER A 507 -13.83 36.25 -69.74
N PRO A 508 -14.89 35.41 -69.70
CA PRO A 508 -15.88 35.34 -70.78
C PRO A 508 -16.68 36.63 -70.93
N LEU A 509 -17.01 37.32 -69.82
CA LEU A 509 -17.72 38.60 -69.87
C LEU A 509 -16.87 39.69 -70.52
N LEU A 510 -15.56 39.70 -70.26
CA LEU A 510 -14.61 40.61 -70.90
C LEU A 510 -14.48 40.28 -72.39
N ILE A 511 -14.40 38.99 -72.75
CA ILE A 511 -14.39 38.55 -74.14
C ILE A 511 -15.70 38.94 -74.85
N ILE A 512 -16.86 38.73 -74.24
CA ILE A 512 -18.16 39.11 -74.81
C ILE A 512 -18.25 40.63 -74.94
N LYS A 513 -17.86 41.41 -73.92
CA LYS A 513 -17.81 42.87 -74.00
C LYS A 513 -16.86 43.34 -75.09
N PHE A 514 -15.71 42.71 -75.24
CA PHE A 514 -14.74 43.02 -76.29
C PHE A 514 -15.28 42.66 -77.69
N CYS A 515 -15.95 41.52 -77.84
CA CYS A 515 -16.63 41.13 -79.07
C CYS A 515 -17.78 42.09 -79.41
N LEU A 516 -18.61 42.46 -78.43
CA LEU A 516 -19.68 43.45 -78.62
C LEU A 516 -19.11 44.82 -78.99
N PHE A 517 -17.98 45.20 -78.40
CA PHE A 517 -17.27 46.43 -78.75
C PHE A 517 -16.77 46.40 -80.20
N ILE A 518 -16.17 45.29 -80.64
CA ILE A 518 -15.77 45.08 -82.05
C ILE A 518 -16.98 45.14 -82.98
N VAL A 519 -18.07 44.43 -82.65
CA VAL A 519 -19.31 44.46 -83.45
C VAL A 519 -19.86 45.87 -83.54
N THR A 520 -19.86 46.63 -82.44
CA THR A 520 -20.27 48.03 -82.42
C THR A 520 -19.41 48.86 -83.38
N ILE A 521 -18.08 48.73 -83.32
CA ILE A 521 -17.16 49.42 -84.24
C ILE A 521 -17.46 49.06 -85.70
N VAL A 522 -17.67 47.78 -86.01
CA VAL A 522 -17.98 47.32 -87.37
C VAL A 522 -19.31 47.90 -87.85
N ILE A 523 -20.36 47.92 -87.02
CA ILE A 523 -21.65 48.52 -87.36
C ILE A 523 -21.51 50.02 -87.60
N THR A 524 -20.78 50.75 -86.73
CA THR A 524 -20.57 52.20 -86.92
C THR A 524 -19.80 52.48 -88.21
N LEU A 525 -18.76 51.70 -88.51
CA LEU A 525 -18.04 51.79 -89.78
C LEU A 525 -18.97 51.50 -90.96
N CYS A 526 -19.73 50.41 -90.95
CA CYS A 526 -20.71 50.08 -91.99
C CYS A 526 -21.80 51.16 -92.17
N ALA A 527 -22.30 51.75 -91.09
CA ALA A 527 -23.29 52.82 -91.15
C ALA A 527 -22.69 54.10 -91.77
N SER A 528 -21.47 54.46 -91.39
CA SER A 528 -20.75 55.57 -92.03
C SER A 528 -20.41 55.26 -93.50
N PHE A 529 -20.18 54.00 -93.85
CA PHE A 529 -20.04 53.56 -95.23
C PHE A 529 -21.30 53.71 -96.05
N SER A 530 -22.43 53.23 -95.54
CA SER A 530 -23.73 53.40 -96.16
C SER A 530 -24.08 54.87 -96.31
N PHE A 531 -23.80 55.71 -95.31
CA PHE A 531 -24.05 57.14 -95.38
C PHE A 531 -23.25 57.84 -96.51
N VAL A 532 -21.97 57.51 -96.65
CA VAL A 532 -21.13 58.02 -97.75
C VAL A 532 -21.64 57.51 -99.10
N TYR A 533 -22.02 56.25 -99.19
CA TYR A 533 -22.54 55.64 -100.41
C TYR A 533 -23.89 56.25 -100.84
N TYR A 534 -24.84 56.43 -99.92
CA TYR A 534 -26.12 57.09 -100.18
C TYR A 534 -25.95 58.57 -100.51
N SER A 535 -25.01 59.27 -99.88
CA SER A 535 -24.70 60.67 -100.23
C SER A 535 -24.12 60.78 -101.65
N LEU A 536 -23.31 59.82 -102.07
CA LEU A 536 -22.77 59.76 -103.44
C LEU A 536 -23.88 59.47 -104.47
N ILE A 537 -24.78 58.53 -104.18
CA ILE A 537 -25.95 58.24 -105.03
C ILE A 537 -26.88 59.45 -105.11
N PHE A 538 -27.14 60.12 -103.99
CA PHE A 538 -27.97 61.33 -103.97
C PHE A 538 -27.33 62.46 -104.78
N ALA A 539 -26.01 62.65 -104.69
CA ALA A 539 -25.29 63.62 -105.51
C ALA A 539 -25.37 63.27 -107.01
N LEU A 540 -25.26 61.99 -107.37
CA LEU A 540 -25.40 61.54 -108.76
C LEU A 540 -26.83 61.76 -109.30
N LEU A 541 -27.86 61.42 -108.52
CA LEU A 541 -29.27 61.62 -108.88
C LEU A 541 -29.65 63.11 -108.96
N PHE A 542 -29.08 63.95 -108.09
CA PHE A 542 -29.28 65.40 -108.13
C PHE A 542 -28.66 66.01 -109.40
N PHE A 543 -27.49 65.53 -109.81
CA PHE A 543 -26.84 65.97 -111.05
C PHE A 543 -27.54 65.49 -112.32
N GLU A 544 -28.15 64.30 -112.31
CA GLU A 544 -28.90 63.75 -113.44
C GLU A 544 -30.15 64.59 -113.78
N ASN A 545 -30.75 65.25 -112.79
CA ASN A 545 -31.93 66.09 -112.97
C ASN A 545 -31.66 67.56 -113.34
N CYS A 546 -30.41 68.07 -113.24
CA CYS A 546 -30.13 69.50 -113.34
C CYS A 546 -29.30 69.96 -114.56
N CYS A 547 -28.86 69.07 -115.47
CA CYS A 547 -27.91 69.47 -116.54
C CYS A 547 -28.17 68.88 -117.93
N SER A 548 -27.94 69.72 -118.95
CA SER A 548 -27.99 69.40 -120.38
C SER A 548 -26.98 68.30 -120.79
N ARG A 549 -27.38 67.44 -121.74
CA ARG A 549 -26.68 66.24 -122.27
C ARG A 549 -25.19 66.42 -122.62
N LYS A 550 -24.68 67.65 -122.75
CA LYS A 550 -23.26 67.93 -123.06
C LYS A 550 -22.35 67.93 -121.82
N CYS A 551 -22.87 68.13 -120.61
CA CYS A 551 -22.11 68.04 -119.35
C CYS A 551 -21.99 66.60 -118.81
N GLN A 552 -22.89 65.71 -119.21
CA GLN A 552 -22.99 64.34 -118.68
C GLN A 552 -21.74 63.49 -118.97
N LYS A 553 -21.12 63.67 -120.15
CA LYS A 553 -19.95 62.88 -120.59
C LYS A 553 -18.63 63.25 -119.88
N ASN A 554 -18.47 64.52 -119.52
CA ASN A 554 -17.29 64.97 -118.74
C ASN A 554 -17.43 64.62 -117.26
N LEU A 555 -18.65 64.63 -116.73
CA LEU A 555 -18.92 64.20 -115.37
C LEU A 555 -18.74 62.68 -115.22
N GLU A 556 -19.21 61.87 -116.18
CA GLU A 556 -19.04 60.42 -116.16
C GLU A 556 -17.56 60.00 -116.21
N ASN A 557 -16.73 60.71 -117.00
CA ASN A 557 -15.27 60.51 -116.97
C ASN A 557 -14.64 60.94 -115.65
N THR A 558 -15.08 62.05 -115.06
CA THR A 558 -14.54 62.55 -113.79
C THR A 558 -14.94 61.63 -112.63
N VAL A 559 -16.18 61.15 -112.61
CA VAL A 559 -16.68 60.18 -111.63
C VAL A 559 -15.96 58.86 -111.77
N ASN A 560 -15.73 58.35 -113.00
CA ASN A 560 -14.95 57.13 -113.20
C ASN A 560 -13.48 57.26 -112.76
N ILE A 561 -12.85 58.42 -112.99
CA ILE A 561 -11.48 58.69 -112.52
C ILE A 561 -11.46 58.76 -110.98
N LEU A 562 -12.42 59.46 -110.36
CA LEU A 562 -12.51 59.55 -108.91
C LEU A 562 -12.84 58.19 -108.27
N LEU A 563 -13.71 57.38 -108.88
CA LEU A 563 -13.98 56.02 -108.42
C LEU A 563 -12.73 55.14 -108.50
N ARG A 564 -11.96 55.26 -109.60
CA ARG A 564 -10.73 54.51 -109.79
C ARG A 564 -9.64 54.90 -108.79
N LEU A 565 -9.45 56.20 -108.56
CA LEU A 565 -8.52 56.72 -107.55
C LEU A 565 -8.94 56.31 -106.14
N PHE A 566 -10.24 56.38 -105.82
CA PHE A 566 -10.75 55.95 -104.53
C PHE A 566 -10.56 54.44 -104.31
N LEU A 567 -10.79 53.61 -105.34
CA LEU A 567 -10.56 52.17 -105.29
C LEU A 567 -9.07 51.80 -105.18
N GLU A 568 -8.17 52.56 -105.82
CA GLU A 568 -6.72 52.36 -105.72
C GLU A 568 -6.17 52.79 -104.34
N GLU A 569 -6.62 53.92 -103.81
CA GLU A 569 -6.27 54.37 -102.46
C GLU A 569 -6.77 53.38 -101.39
N ARG A 570 -7.98 52.84 -101.59
CA ARG A 570 -8.57 51.77 -100.78
C ARG A 570 -7.76 50.49 -100.82
N ALA A 571 -7.33 50.05 -101.99
CA ALA A 571 -6.50 48.86 -102.13
C ALA A 571 -5.16 49.02 -101.38
N MET A 572 -4.58 50.23 -101.40
CA MET A 572 -3.38 50.54 -100.62
C MET A 572 -3.62 50.57 -99.11
N VAL A 573 -4.70 51.20 -98.63
CA VAL A 573 -5.03 51.22 -97.19
C VAL A 573 -5.36 49.83 -96.67
N PHE A 574 -6.09 49.01 -97.44
CA PHE A 574 -6.41 47.64 -97.06
C PHE A 574 -5.15 46.76 -97.02
N LYS A 575 -4.23 46.93 -97.98
CA LYS A 575 -2.94 46.23 -97.99
C LYS A 575 -2.05 46.65 -96.82
N LYS A 576 -2.02 47.95 -96.47
CA LYS A 576 -1.26 48.48 -95.34
C LYS A 576 -1.81 48.00 -93.98
N ASN A 577 -3.13 47.99 -93.82
CA ASN A 577 -3.78 47.49 -92.61
C ASN A 577 -3.67 45.97 -92.46
N LYS A 578 -3.74 45.21 -93.57
CA LYS A 578 -3.50 43.76 -93.57
C LYS A 578 -2.08 43.40 -93.13
N ILE A 579 -1.06 44.15 -93.60
CA ILE A 579 0.34 43.97 -93.17
C ILE A 579 0.51 44.32 -91.68
N LYS A 580 -0.15 45.39 -91.21
CA LYS A 580 -0.09 45.79 -89.79
C LYS A 580 -0.77 44.79 -88.85
N LEU A 581 -1.85 44.14 -89.31
CA LEU A 581 -2.52 43.07 -88.57
C LEU A 581 -1.70 41.76 -88.55
N LEU A 582 -1.08 41.38 -89.68
CA LEU A 582 -0.20 40.21 -89.76
C LEU A 582 1.06 40.35 -88.88
N ASN A 583 1.60 41.57 -88.75
CA ASN A 583 2.76 41.84 -87.88
C ASN A 583 2.42 41.89 -86.39
N ASN A 584 1.15 41.99 -86.01
CA ASN A 584 0.69 41.98 -84.60
C ASN A 584 0.18 40.59 -84.16
N LEU A 585 0.11 39.62 -85.07
CA LEU A 585 -0.35 38.24 -84.82
C LEU A 585 0.82 37.22 -84.80
N ASN A 586 2.02 37.63 -85.21
CA ASN A 586 3.30 37.04 -84.81
C ASN A 586 3.81 37.80 -83.59
#